data_AF-A0A5K0XHZ6-F1
#
_entry.id   AF-A0A5K0XHZ6-F1
#
_cell.length_a   1.000
_cell.length_b   1.000
_cell.length_c   1.000
_cell.angle_alpha   90.00
_cell.angle_beta   90.00
_cell.angle_gamma   90.00
#
_symmetry.space_group_name_H-M   'P 1'
#
loop_
_entity.id
_entity.type
_entity.pdbx_description
1 polymer ?
#
loop_
_entity_poly.entity_id
_entity_poly.type
_entity_poly.pdbx_seq_one_letter_code
_entity_poly.pdbx_strand_id
1 'polypeptide(L)' 'HLKQKKQDIPICNCKYIADDPESACGERCLNVLTSTECTPGFCPCGEYCKNQ' A
#
# COMPACT_ATOMS: atom_id res chain seq x y z
N HIS A 1 -7.62 -14.54 20.66
CA HIS A 1 -7.38 -14.87 19.24
C HIS A 1 -7.85 -13.70 18.36
N LEU A 2 -6.97 -12.74 18.08
CA LEU A 2 -7.29 -11.62 17.18
C LEU A 2 -7.03 -12.07 15.75
N LYS A 3 -8.00 -12.78 15.15
CA LYS A 3 -8.10 -12.82 13.69
C LYS A 3 -8.74 -11.50 13.28
N GLN A 4 -7.94 -10.43 13.16
CA GLN A 4 -8.38 -9.25 12.42
C GLN A 4 -8.85 -9.76 11.07
N LYS A 5 -10.14 -9.58 10.78
CA LYS A 5 -10.74 -10.06 9.54
C LYS A 5 -10.00 -9.36 8.42
N LYS A 6 -9.38 -10.12 7.50
CA LYS A 6 -8.67 -9.61 6.32
C LYS A 6 -9.48 -8.57 5.50
N GLN A 7 -10.79 -8.47 5.74
CA GLN A 7 -11.73 -7.55 5.12
C GLN A 7 -11.55 -6.08 5.57
N ASP A 8 -10.97 -5.82 6.73
CA ASP A 8 -10.78 -4.46 7.27
C ASP A 8 -9.38 -3.88 6.98
N ILE A 9 -8.56 -4.59 6.20
CA ILE A 9 -7.20 -4.12 5.89
C ILE A 9 -7.30 -3.09 4.75
N PRO A 10 -6.82 -1.85 4.95
CA PRO A 10 -6.83 -0.81 3.92
C PRO A 10 -5.84 -1.16 2.80
N ILE A 11 -6.37 -1.45 1.62
CA ILE A 11 -5.58 -1.75 0.42
C ILE A 11 -5.65 -0.57 -0.54
N CYS A 12 -4.50 0.01 -0.88
CA CYS A 12 -4.41 1.03 -1.92
C CYS A 12 -4.48 0.42 -3.32
N ASN A 13 -4.81 1.24 -4.33
CA ASN A 13 -4.86 0.81 -5.74
C ASN A 13 -3.57 1.11 -6.52
N CYS A 14 -2.44 1.30 -5.85
CA CYS A 14 -1.17 1.60 -6.51
C CYS A 14 -0.65 0.41 -7.33
N LYS A 15 0.23 0.70 -8.28
CA LYS A 15 0.92 -0.32 -9.06
C LYS A 15 2.36 0.13 -9.24
N TYR A 16 3.30 -0.75 -8.93
CA TYR A 16 4.69 -0.50 -9.25
C TYR A 16 4.90 -0.54 -10.77
N ILE A 17 5.54 0.50 -11.30
CA ILE A 17 6.00 0.63 -12.67
C ILE A 17 7.52 0.84 -12.60
N ALA A 18 8.30 -0.01 -13.29
CA ALA A 18 9.74 -0.08 -13.08
C ALA A 18 10.50 1.19 -13.52
N ASP A 19 9.98 1.90 -14.50
CA ASP A 19 10.49 3.19 -15.00
C ASP A 19 9.98 4.40 -14.21
N ASP A 20 9.03 4.20 -13.29
CA ASP A 20 8.52 5.23 -12.38
C ASP A 20 8.51 4.73 -10.93
N PRO A 21 9.62 4.88 -10.18
CA PRO A 21 9.67 4.51 -8.77
C PRO A 21 8.63 5.22 -7.89
N GLU A 22 8.09 6.38 -8.29
CA GLU A 22 7.08 7.11 -7.52
C GLU A 22 5.68 6.48 -7.61
N SER A 23 5.46 5.61 -8.62
CA SER A 23 4.25 4.80 -8.73
C SER A 23 4.05 3.84 -7.55
N ALA A 24 5.13 3.49 -6.84
CA ALA A 24 5.13 2.54 -5.73
C ALA A 24 4.70 3.18 -4.39
N CYS A 25 3.45 3.61 -4.33
CA CYS A 25 2.86 4.27 -3.16
C CYS A 25 3.57 5.58 -2.74
N GLY A 26 3.90 6.44 -3.70
CA GLY A 26 4.31 7.84 -3.44
C GLY A 26 3.15 8.72 -2.96
N GLU A 27 3.28 10.04 -3.12
CA GLU A 27 2.34 11.05 -2.57
C GLU A 27 0.87 10.89 -3.01
N ARG A 28 0.63 10.19 -4.14
CA ARG A 28 -0.72 9.94 -4.69
C ARG A 28 -1.38 8.66 -4.18
N CYS A 29 -0.71 7.89 -3.32
CA CYS A 29 -1.27 6.67 -2.75
C CYS A 29 -2.49 6.97 -1.89
N LEU A 30 -3.57 6.19 -2.03
CA LEU A 30 -4.77 6.34 -1.20
C LEU A 30 -4.43 6.28 0.29
N ASN A 31 -3.58 5.33 0.69
CA ASN A 31 -3.22 5.15 2.09
C ASN A 31 -2.36 6.33 2.60
N VAL A 32 -1.45 6.88 1.79
CA VAL A 32 -0.70 8.11 2.13
C VAL A 32 -1.66 9.28 2.37
N LEU A 33 -2.64 9.48 1.47
CA LEU A 33 -3.62 10.57 1.57
C LEU A 33 -4.51 10.48 2.81
N THR A 34 -4.72 9.27 3.35
CA THR A 34 -5.48 9.05 4.59
C THR A 34 -4.57 8.86 5.82
N SER A 35 -3.29 9.25 5.72
CA SER A 35 -2.30 9.09 6.79
C SER A 35 -2.25 7.67 7.37
N THR A 36 -2.39 6.68 6.49
CA THR A 36 -2.42 5.25 6.80
C THR A 36 -1.25 4.56 6.09
N GLU A 37 -0.56 3.65 6.76
CA GLU A 37 0.49 2.84 6.15
C GLU A 37 -0.13 1.67 5.35
N CYS A 38 0.53 1.27 4.26
CA CYS A 38 0.19 0.05 3.53
C CYS A 38 0.63 -1.16 4.35
N THR A 39 -0.22 -2.18 4.44
CA THR A 39 0.14 -3.40 5.19
C THR A 39 1.03 -4.32 4.34
N PRO A 40 2.20 -4.75 4.84
CA PRO A 40 3.05 -5.73 4.17
C PRO A 40 2.28 -7.00 3.81
N GLY A 41 2.46 -7.48 2.58
CA GLY A 41 1.74 -8.64 2.04
C GLY A 41 0.31 -8.38 1.56
N PHE A 42 -0.22 -7.16 1.71
CA PHE A 42 -1.52 -6.75 1.16
C PHE A 42 -1.39 -5.65 0.11
N CYS A 43 -0.31 -4.87 0.14
CA CYS A 43 -0.06 -3.82 -0.85
C CYS A 43 0.25 -4.41 -2.24
N PRO A 44 -0.42 -3.97 -3.32
CA PRO A 44 -0.12 -4.41 -4.68
C PRO A 44 1.27 -4.03 -5.18
N CYS A 45 1.91 -3.02 -4.57
CA CYS A 45 3.29 -2.65 -4.87
C CYS A 45 4.33 -3.58 -4.23
N GLY A 46 3.90 -4.50 -3.34
CA GLY A 46 4.77 -5.48 -2.69
C GLY A 46 5.94 -4.82 -1.98
N GLU A 47 7.13 -5.40 -2.14
CA GLU A 47 8.38 -4.92 -1.52
C GLU A 47 8.83 -3.54 -2.02
N TYR A 48 8.30 -3.08 -3.16
CA TYR A 48 8.63 -1.76 -3.71
C TYR A 48 7.80 -0.63 -3.08
N CYS A 49 6.77 -0.94 -2.27
CA CYS A 49 5.92 0.07 -1.66
C CYS A 49 6.72 0.98 -0.71
N LYS A 50 6.64 2.29 -0.95
CA LYS A 50 7.32 3.35 -0.18
C LYS A 50 6.53 3.85 1.04
N ASN A 51 5.35 3.28 1.30
CA ASN A 51 4.45 3.67 2.38
C ASN A 51 4.10 2.44 3.24
N GLN A 52 5.11 1.76 3.80
CA GLN A 52 4.96 0.62 4.72
C GLN A 52 5.67 0.91 6.03
#